data_AF-A0A4Z2DFQ2-F1
#
_entry.id   AF-A0A4Z2DFQ2-F1
#
_cell.length_a   1.000
_cell.length_b   1.000
_cell.length_c   1.000
_cell.angle_alpha   90.00
_cell.angle_beta   90.00
_cell.angle_gamma   90.00
#
_symmetry.space_group_name_H-M   'P 1'
#
loop_
_entity.id
_entity.type
_entity.pdbx_description
1 polymer ?
#
loop_
_entity_poly.entity_id
_entity_poly.type
_entity_poly.pdbx_seq_one_letter_code
_entity_poly.pdbx_strand_id
1 'polypeptide(L)'
;MDYVTNIIVYVGFCGSLLLCYSLRYTIIGYILKSLLLKPMSIIWQVMPLTVRKTISEAVRWFLFERHCIYQVTYLIIIIIGHYILIMDVITVLYRYSWLENNLLLGAGCLFFNGLLYLLLCFSNPGFITSRNKSVYAHIYEYDHFIYSPKPCTICCHIIPARAKHCSRCDNCIFRFDHHCVWINSCIGGQNHGLFITFLFSLFVMITNALWLNCRMLYLFSVHENLWQAHYLDEYNQMHPMDWLTLSQCTYRFL
;
A
#
# COMPACT_ATOMS: atom_id res chain seq x y z
N MET A 1 -22.76 -0.08 2.95
CA MET A 1 -21.51 -0.46 3.66
C MET A 1 -20.45 0.46 3.13
N ASP A 2 -20.23 1.55 3.85
CA ASP A 2 -20.10 2.82 3.16
C ASP A 2 -18.65 3.06 2.76
N TYR A 3 -18.43 3.17 1.45
CA TYR A 3 -17.16 3.53 0.84
C TYR A 3 -16.56 4.79 1.49
N VAL A 4 -17.43 5.71 1.90
CA VAL A 4 -17.11 6.89 2.71
C VAL A 4 -16.60 6.54 4.10
N THR A 5 -17.20 5.60 4.84
CA THR A 5 -16.65 5.21 6.14
C THR A 5 -15.24 4.69 5.96
N ASN A 6 -14.97 3.94 4.89
CA ASN A 6 -13.62 3.48 4.57
C ASN A 6 -12.69 4.63 4.15
N ILE A 7 -13.16 5.62 3.36
CA ILE A 7 -12.36 6.80 2.99
C ILE A 7 -12.12 7.73 4.17
N ILE A 8 -13.12 8.00 5.02
CA ILE A 8 -12.98 8.83 6.22
C ILE A 8 -12.07 8.14 7.23
N VAL A 9 -12.18 6.82 7.39
CA VAL A 9 -11.23 6.05 8.21
C VAL A 9 -9.84 6.12 7.60
N TYR A 10 -9.69 5.98 6.28
CA TYR A 10 -8.40 6.03 5.61
C TYR A 10 -7.76 7.43 5.65
N VAL A 11 -8.48 8.47 5.27
CA VAL A 11 -8.05 9.88 5.31
C VAL A 11 -7.86 10.34 6.75
N GLY A 12 -8.71 9.91 7.69
CA GLY A 12 -8.54 10.16 9.12
C GLY A 12 -7.31 9.46 9.69
N PHE A 13 -7.01 8.25 9.25
CA PHE A 13 -5.80 7.52 9.63
C PHE A 13 -4.55 8.18 9.02
N CYS A 14 -4.54 8.49 7.72
CA CYS A 14 -3.44 9.20 7.06
C CYS A 14 -3.24 10.61 7.63
N GLY A 15 -4.33 11.33 7.88
CA GLY A 15 -4.34 12.67 8.47
C GLY A 15 -3.86 12.67 9.92
N SER A 16 -4.24 11.68 10.72
CA SER A 16 -3.74 11.55 12.09
C SER A 16 -2.26 11.19 12.14
N LEU A 17 -1.75 10.38 11.20
CA LEU A 17 -0.32 10.12 11.05
C LEU A 17 0.46 11.39 10.64
N LEU A 18 -0.05 12.16 9.68
CA LEU A 18 0.54 13.44 9.27
C LEU A 18 0.51 14.48 10.38
N LEU A 19 -0.60 14.59 11.12
CA LEU A 19 -0.74 15.48 12.26
C LEU A 19 0.23 15.08 13.38
N CYS A 20 0.36 13.79 13.68
CA CYS A 20 1.34 13.29 14.65
C CYS A 20 2.79 13.59 14.23
N TYR A 21 3.10 13.51 12.94
CA TYR A 21 4.41 13.86 12.40
C TYR A 21 4.68 15.37 12.52
N SER A 22 3.73 16.22 12.12
CA SER A 22 3.83 17.68 12.18
C SER A 22 3.92 18.20 13.62
N LEU A 23 3.21 17.56 14.56
CA LEU A 23 3.23 17.94 15.97
C LEU A 23 4.42 17.36 16.75
N ARG A 24 5.23 16.46 16.16
CA ARG A 24 6.29 15.69 16.85
C ARG A 24 7.25 16.53 17.70
N TYR A 25 7.56 17.76 17.29
CA TYR A 25 8.52 18.64 17.95
C TYR A 25 7.86 19.79 18.73
N THR A 26 6.54 19.79 18.83
CA THR A 26 5.77 20.82 19.56
C THR A 26 5.48 20.40 21.00
N ILE A 27 5.20 21.38 21.87
CA ILE A 27 4.77 21.14 23.25
C ILE A 27 3.49 20.28 23.29
N ILE A 28 2.56 20.53 22.37
CA ILE A 28 1.31 19.74 22.22
C ILE A 28 1.64 18.28 21.87
N GLY A 29 2.56 18.05 20.94
CA GLY A 29 3.04 16.70 20.61
C GLY A 29 3.73 15.99 21.77
N TYR A 30 4.51 16.72 22.59
CA TYR A 30 5.09 16.17 23.82
C TYR A 30 4.01 15.77 24.84
N ILE A 31 2.97 16.60 25.04
CA ILE A 31 1.84 16.31 25.92
C ILE A 31 1.02 15.11 25.42
N LEU A 32 0.67 15.07 24.12
CA LEU A 32 -0.03 13.94 23.49
C LEU A 32 0.77 12.65 23.60
N LYS A 33 2.07 12.70 23.33
CA LYS A 33 2.97 11.56 23.50
C LYS A 33 3.02 11.11 24.96
N SER A 34 3.03 12.06 25.90
CA SER A 34 2.98 11.78 27.33
C SER A 34 1.64 11.15 27.75
N LEU A 35 0.50 11.62 27.25
CA LEU A 35 -0.83 11.11 27.59
C LEU A 35 -1.14 9.76 26.92
N LEU A 36 -0.67 9.52 25.69
CA LEU A 36 -0.98 8.30 24.94
C LEU A 36 0.08 7.21 25.17
N LEU A 37 1.37 7.56 25.14
CA LEU A 37 2.45 6.56 25.21
C LEU A 37 2.94 6.29 26.64
N LYS A 38 2.87 7.24 27.60
CA LYS A 38 3.26 6.90 28.98
C LYS A 38 2.36 5.84 29.59
N PRO A 39 1.02 5.89 29.49
CA PRO A 39 0.17 4.83 30.00
C PRO A 39 0.50 3.48 29.36
N MET A 40 0.70 3.44 28.04
CA MET A 40 1.15 2.20 27.37
C MET A 40 2.51 1.71 27.89
N SER A 41 3.45 2.61 28.17
CA SER A 41 4.76 2.25 28.72
C SER A 41 4.69 1.75 30.17
N ILE A 42 3.82 2.34 31.00
CA ILE A 42 3.60 1.95 32.39
C ILE A 42 2.87 0.61 32.42
N ILE A 43 1.81 0.46 31.61
CA ILE A 43 1.10 -0.82 31.42
C ILE A 43 2.10 -1.90 31.01
N TRP A 44 2.97 -1.63 30.03
CA TRP A 44 4.01 -2.56 29.60
C TRP A 44 4.97 -2.94 30.73
N GLN A 45 5.39 -1.98 31.57
CA GLN A 45 6.30 -2.24 32.69
C GLN A 45 5.66 -3.05 33.82
N VAL A 46 4.38 -2.80 34.11
CA VAL A 46 3.59 -3.51 35.14
C VAL A 46 3.19 -4.91 34.66
N MET A 47 3.11 -5.12 33.34
CA MET A 47 2.71 -6.40 32.75
C MET A 47 3.73 -7.51 33.08
N PRO A 48 3.26 -8.72 33.47
CA PRO A 48 4.14 -9.84 33.80
C PRO A 48 5.14 -10.14 32.68
N LEU A 49 6.36 -10.51 33.05
CA LEU A 49 7.44 -10.79 32.08
C LEU A 49 7.03 -11.85 31.05
N THR A 50 6.29 -12.89 31.47
CA THR A 50 5.76 -13.91 30.58
C THR A 50 4.83 -13.33 29.52
N VAL A 51 3.89 -12.47 29.93
CA VAL A 51 2.93 -11.83 29.01
C VAL A 51 3.65 -10.89 28.04
N ARG A 52 4.59 -10.07 28.53
CA ARG A 52 5.44 -9.23 27.66
C ARG A 52 6.20 -10.06 26.63
N LYS A 53 6.79 -11.17 27.06
CA LYS A 53 7.54 -12.07 26.19
C LYS A 53 6.63 -12.69 25.14
N THR A 54 5.48 -13.24 25.54
CA THR A 54 4.49 -13.80 24.63
C THR A 54 3.96 -12.77 23.63
N ILE A 55 3.63 -11.55 24.07
CA ILE A 55 3.19 -10.48 23.16
C ILE A 55 4.32 -10.10 22.21
N SER A 56 5.55 -9.94 22.71
CA SER A 56 6.70 -9.61 21.85
C SER A 56 7.01 -10.71 20.84
N GLU A 57 6.86 -11.97 21.22
CA GLU A 57 7.00 -13.14 20.35
C GLU A 57 5.87 -13.21 19.34
N ALA A 58 4.62 -13.00 19.75
CA ALA A 58 3.46 -12.98 18.84
C ALA A 58 3.55 -11.82 17.83
N VAL A 59 3.91 -10.61 18.28
CA VAL A 59 4.15 -9.46 17.39
C VAL A 59 5.31 -9.75 16.46
N ARG A 60 6.37 -10.40 16.95
CA ARG A 60 7.53 -10.74 16.11
C ARG A 60 7.18 -11.77 15.07
N TRP A 61 6.46 -12.81 15.48
CA TRP A 61 5.94 -13.85 14.62
C TRP A 61 5.05 -13.24 13.54
N PHE A 62 4.07 -12.41 13.92
CA PHE A 62 3.13 -11.83 12.96
C PHE A 62 3.78 -10.81 12.00
N LEU A 63 4.57 -9.86 12.51
CA LEU A 63 5.09 -8.73 11.70
C LEU A 63 6.45 -8.96 11.07
N PHE A 64 7.29 -9.85 11.63
CA PHE A 64 8.67 -10.02 11.20
C PHE A 64 8.97 -11.39 10.59
N GLU A 65 8.08 -12.38 10.68
CA GLU A 65 8.21 -13.65 9.95
C GLU A 65 7.49 -13.65 8.60
N ARG A 66 7.70 -14.72 7.84
CA ARG A 66 7.14 -14.92 6.50
C ARG A 66 5.76 -15.56 6.59
N HIS A 67 4.74 -14.84 6.12
CA HIS A 67 3.36 -15.32 6.12
C HIS A 67 2.70 -15.09 4.76
N CYS A 68 1.99 -16.10 4.25
CA CYS A 68 1.17 -15.97 3.05
C CYS A 68 -0.06 -15.07 3.27
N ILE A 69 -0.39 -14.75 4.52
CA ILE A 69 -1.53 -13.89 4.86
C ILE A 69 -1.45 -12.52 4.19
N TYR A 70 -0.25 -11.95 4.05
CA TYR A 70 -0.05 -10.67 3.37
C TYR A 70 -0.32 -10.77 1.86
N GLN A 71 -0.02 -11.92 1.25
CA GLN A 71 -0.31 -12.17 -0.16
C GLN A 71 -1.82 -12.31 -0.39
N VAL A 72 -2.48 -13.08 0.47
CA VAL A 72 -3.95 -13.22 0.46
C VAL A 72 -4.63 -11.87 0.71
N THR A 73 -4.14 -11.09 1.67
CA THR A 73 -4.66 -9.76 1.98
C THR A 73 -4.55 -8.83 0.77
N TYR A 74 -3.41 -8.82 0.09
CA TYR A 74 -3.21 -8.05 -1.14
C TYR A 74 -4.24 -8.43 -2.22
N LEU A 75 -4.41 -9.72 -2.49
CA LEU A 75 -5.37 -10.20 -3.49
C LEU A 75 -6.81 -9.80 -3.13
N ILE A 76 -7.19 -9.94 -1.85
CA ILE A 76 -8.50 -9.52 -1.35
C ILE A 76 -8.72 -8.01 -1.60
N ILE A 77 -7.75 -7.17 -1.26
CA ILE A 77 -7.85 -5.71 -1.45
C ILE A 77 -8.06 -5.37 -2.93
N ILE A 78 -7.28 -5.96 -3.82
CA ILE A 78 -7.37 -5.66 -5.25
C ILE A 78 -8.69 -6.16 -5.86
N ILE A 79 -9.14 -7.36 -5.50
CA ILE A 79 -10.40 -7.93 -6.00
C ILE A 79 -11.61 -7.15 -5.49
N ILE A 80 -11.67 -6.85 -4.18
CA ILE A 80 -12.76 -6.07 -3.60
C ILE A 80 -12.78 -4.66 -4.20
N GLY A 81 -11.61 -4.02 -4.33
CA GLY A 81 -11.51 -2.69 -4.95
C GLY A 81 -12.03 -2.67 -6.39
N HIS A 82 -11.73 -3.70 -7.20
CA HIS A 82 -12.27 -3.81 -8.55
C HIS A 82 -13.77 -4.12 -8.56
N TYR A 83 -14.25 -4.97 -7.65
CA TYR A 83 -15.67 -5.25 -7.52
C TYR A 83 -16.46 -3.95 -7.23
N ILE A 84 -16.00 -3.14 -6.27
CA ILE A 84 -16.60 -1.84 -5.94
C ILE A 84 -16.58 -0.92 -7.17
N LEU A 85 -15.43 -0.82 -7.86
CA LEU A 85 -15.33 0.00 -9.08
C LEU A 85 -16.34 -0.44 -10.15
N ILE A 86 -16.53 -1.74 -10.34
CA ILE A 86 -17.50 -2.26 -11.32
C ILE A 86 -18.94 -1.91 -10.89
N MET A 87 -19.29 -2.20 -9.63
CA MET A 87 -20.67 -2.09 -9.14
C MET A 87 -21.13 -0.63 -8.99
N ASP A 88 -20.24 0.27 -8.56
CA ASP A 88 -20.64 1.63 -8.20
C ASP A 88 -20.28 2.65 -9.28
N VAL A 89 -19.18 2.45 -10.00
CA VAL A 89 -18.69 3.42 -10.99
C VAL A 89 -19.06 3.00 -12.41
N ILE A 90 -18.75 1.76 -12.80
CA ILE A 90 -18.96 1.32 -14.18
C ILE A 90 -20.45 1.19 -14.52
N THR A 91 -21.30 0.75 -13.58
CA THR A 91 -22.76 0.70 -13.78
C THR A 91 -23.34 2.07 -14.13
N VAL A 92 -22.91 3.13 -13.42
CA VAL A 92 -23.33 4.51 -13.65
C VAL A 92 -22.77 5.03 -14.98
N LEU A 93 -21.50 4.77 -15.28
CA LEU A 93 -20.90 5.11 -16.57
C LEU A 93 -21.62 4.41 -17.73
N TYR A 94 -22.09 3.17 -17.58
CA TYR A 94 -22.83 2.48 -18.63
C TYR A 94 -24.24 3.04 -18.82
N ARG A 95 -24.82 3.65 -17.78
CA ARG A 95 -26.10 4.37 -17.87
C ARG A 95 -25.97 5.66 -18.70
N TYR A 96 -24.90 6.43 -18.50
CA TYR A 96 -24.75 7.76 -19.12
C TYR A 96 -23.84 7.78 -20.37
N SER A 97 -22.89 6.86 -20.49
CA SER A 97 -21.88 6.81 -21.56
C SER A 97 -21.61 5.38 -22.07
N TRP A 98 -22.66 4.68 -22.50
CA TRP A 98 -22.59 3.27 -22.91
C TRP A 98 -21.64 2.96 -24.09
N LEU A 99 -21.32 3.95 -24.95
CA LEU A 99 -20.34 3.77 -26.02
C LEU A 99 -18.90 3.62 -25.50
N GLU A 100 -18.60 4.10 -24.30
CA GLU A 100 -17.26 4.01 -23.72
C GLU A 100 -17.07 2.66 -23.00
N ASN A 101 -16.28 1.76 -23.59
CA ASN A 101 -16.02 0.44 -23.00
C ASN A 101 -14.93 0.49 -21.91
N ASN A 102 -15.27 1.13 -20.79
CA ASN A 102 -14.38 1.30 -19.64
C ASN A 102 -14.17 0.00 -18.83
N LEU A 103 -15.05 -1.00 -19.01
CA LEU A 103 -14.96 -2.29 -18.33
C LEU A 103 -13.76 -3.12 -18.80
N LEU A 104 -13.53 -3.19 -20.11
CA LEU A 104 -12.41 -3.94 -20.68
C LEU A 104 -11.06 -3.41 -20.20
N LEU A 105 -10.91 -2.08 -20.16
CA LEU A 105 -9.68 -1.46 -19.69
C LEU A 105 -9.43 -1.76 -18.21
N GLY A 106 -10.45 -1.61 -17.35
CA GLY A 106 -10.35 -1.94 -15.93
C GLY A 106 -10.00 -3.42 -15.69
N ALA A 107 -10.71 -4.33 -16.37
CA ALA A 107 -10.45 -5.77 -16.27
C ALA A 107 -9.06 -6.16 -16.81
N GLY A 108 -8.61 -5.53 -17.90
CA GLY A 108 -7.27 -5.72 -18.46
C GLY A 108 -6.17 -5.27 -17.50
N CYS A 109 -6.34 -4.11 -16.87
CA CYS A 109 -5.41 -3.61 -15.85
C CYS A 109 -5.32 -4.57 -14.65
N LEU A 110 -6.47 -5.06 -14.17
CA LEU A 110 -6.52 -6.05 -13.08
C LEU A 110 -5.77 -7.33 -13.44
N PHE A 111 -6.08 -7.90 -14.63
CA PHE A 111 -5.44 -9.12 -15.10
C PHE A 111 -3.93 -8.97 -15.23
N PHE A 112 -3.48 -7.87 -15.86
CA PHE A 112 -2.06 -7.62 -16.07
C PHE A 112 -1.31 -7.40 -14.75
N ASN A 113 -1.89 -6.63 -13.82
CA ASN A 113 -1.32 -6.43 -12.50
C ASN A 113 -1.26 -7.75 -11.70
N GLY A 114 -2.32 -8.55 -11.74
CA GLY A 114 -2.36 -9.87 -11.11
C GLY A 114 -1.32 -10.83 -11.67
N LEU A 115 -1.12 -10.84 -13.00
CA LEU A 115 -0.08 -11.63 -13.65
C LEU A 115 1.32 -11.20 -13.17
N LEU A 116 1.62 -9.91 -13.20
CA LEU A 116 2.90 -9.38 -12.72
C LEU A 116 3.14 -9.69 -11.24
N TYR A 117 2.09 -9.60 -10.41
CA TYR A 117 2.15 -9.94 -9.00
C TYR A 117 2.50 -11.42 -8.79
N LEU A 118 1.85 -12.34 -9.52
CA LEU A 118 2.13 -13.77 -9.46
C LEU A 118 3.56 -14.06 -9.92
N LEU A 119 3.98 -13.51 -11.06
CA LEU A 119 5.35 -13.64 -11.56
C LEU A 119 6.37 -13.17 -10.52
N LEU A 120 6.08 -12.05 -9.86
CA LEU A 120 6.95 -11.49 -8.83
C LEU A 120 7.01 -12.39 -7.58
N CYS A 121 5.89 -12.95 -7.11
CA CYS A 121 5.85 -13.88 -5.99
C CYS A 121 6.71 -15.13 -6.21
N PHE A 122 6.79 -15.62 -7.45
CA PHE A 122 7.58 -16.80 -7.81
C PHE A 122 8.97 -16.47 -8.37
N SER A 123 9.31 -15.19 -8.52
CA SER A 123 10.60 -14.75 -9.05
C SER A 123 11.75 -15.02 -8.07
N ASN A 124 12.92 -15.35 -8.61
CA ASN A 124 14.15 -15.44 -7.82
C ASN A 124 14.69 -14.02 -7.58
N PRO A 125 14.87 -13.58 -6.32
CA PRO A 125 15.45 -12.28 -6.01
C PRO A 125 16.94 -12.16 -6.33
N GLY A 126 17.61 -13.29 -6.53
CA GLY A 126 19.07 -13.40 -6.63
C GLY A 126 19.66 -14.08 -5.41
N PHE A 127 19.09 -15.20 -4.97
CA PHE A 127 19.66 -16.02 -3.90
C PHE A 127 21.11 -16.41 -4.21
N ILE A 128 22.01 -16.17 -3.25
CA ILE A 128 23.42 -16.49 -3.37
C ILE A 128 23.63 -17.92 -2.86
N THR A 129 24.22 -18.73 -3.73
CA THR A 129 24.54 -20.13 -3.47
C THR A 129 26.02 -20.36 -3.77
N SER A 130 26.55 -21.49 -3.33
CA SER A 130 27.94 -21.88 -3.63
C SER A 130 28.27 -21.91 -5.13
N ARG A 131 27.25 -22.07 -6.00
CA ARG A 131 27.39 -22.15 -7.46
C ARG A 131 27.50 -20.77 -8.14
N ASN A 132 26.81 -19.75 -7.64
CA ASN A 132 26.73 -18.43 -8.29
C ASN A 132 27.47 -17.32 -7.51
N LYS A 133 27.99 -17.61 -6.31
CA LYS A 133 28.69 -16.61 -5.47
C LYS A 133 29.88 -15.95 -6.16
N SER A 134 30.67 -16.71 -6.93
CA SER A 134 31.83 -16.17 -7.66
C SER A 134 31.37 -15.22 -8.74
N VAL A 135 30.36 -15.61 -9.53
CA VAL A 135 29.76 -14.76 -10.55
C VAL A 135 29.32 -13.43 -9.96
N TYR A 136 28.56 -13.44 -8.86
CA TYR A 136 28.10 -12.20 -8.22
C TYR A 136 29.20 -11.36 -7.60
N ALA A 137 30.28 -11.98 -7.10
CA ALA A 137 31.44 -11.26 -6.58
C ALA A 137 32.17 -10.45 -7.67
N HIS A 138 32.09 -10.87 -8.94
CA HIS A 138 32.72 -10.18 -10.06
C HIS A 138 31.82 -9.12 -10.73
N ILE A 139 30.51 -9.09 -10.47
CA ILE A 139 29.61 -8.08 -11.07
C ILE A 139 29.84 -6.70 -10.44
N TYR A 140 30.10 -6.66 -9.13
CA TYR A 140 30.37 -5.44 -8.39
C TYR A 140 31.63 -5.62 -7.56
N GLU A 141 32.66 -4.82 -7.86
CA GLU A 141 33.90 -4.80 -7.09
C GLU A 141 33.69 -4.09 -5.74
N TYR A 142 34.57 -4.42 -4.79
CA TYR A 142 34.62 -3.72 -3.51
C TYR A 142 35.35 -2.39 -3.70
N ASP A 143 34.67 -1.28 -3.38
CA ASP A 143 35.28 0.04 -3.38
C ASP A 143 36.04 0.34 -2.08
N HIS A 144 35.89 -0.51 -1.06
CA HIS A 144 36.46 -0.36 0.29
C HIS A 144 36.03 0.91 1.05
N PHE A 145 35.11 1.70 0.50
CA PHE A 145 34.51 2.87 1.14
C PHE A 145 33.07 2.57 1.59
N ILE A 146 32.23 2.15 0.64
CA ILE A 146 30.82 1.81 0.86
C ILE A 146 30.69 0.30 1.05
N TYR A 147 31.40 -0.48 0.23
CA TYR A 147 31.35 -1.94 0.23
C TYR A 147 32.73 -2.52 0.47
N SER A 148 32.92 -3.05 1.69
CA SER A 148 34.10 -3.83 2.07
C SER A 148 33.74 -5.32 2.21
N PRO A 149 34.70 -6.23 2.01
CA PRO A 149 34.48 -7.66 2.20
C PRO A 149 34.03 -7.96 3.63
N LYS A 150 32.84 -8.55 3.78
CA LYS A 150 32.28 -8.93 5.08
C LYS A 150 31.81 -10.39 5.05
N PRO A 151 32.13 -11.20 6.06
CA PRO A 151 31.60 -12.56 6.15
C PRO A 151 30.14 -12.54 6.58
N CYS A 152 29.34 -13.43 5.98
CA CYS A 152 28.08 -13.85 6.57
C CYS A 152 28.36 -15.04 7.49
N THR A 153 28.09 -14.89 8.79
CA THR A 153 28.27 -15.96 9.78
C THR A 153 27.24 -17.08 9.64
N ILE A 154 26.09 -16.79 9.04
CA ILE A 154 24.98 -17.75 8.86
C ILE A 154 25.21 -18.57 7.58
N CYS A 155 25.48 -17.90 6.45
CA CYS A 155 25.71 -18.57 5.16
C CYS A 155 27.17 -19.00 4.93
N CYS A 156 28.08 -18.68 5.86
CA CYS A 156 29.50 -19.09 5.85
C CYS A 156 30.28 -18.72 4.58
N HIS A 157 30.09 -17.50 4.06
CA HIS A 157 30.86 -16.98 2.92
C HIS A 157 31.06 -15.46 3.01
N ILE A 158 32.02 -14.93 2.25
CA ILE A 158 32.15 -13.49 2.06
C ILE A 158 30.97 -12.98 1.20
N ILE A 159 30.28 -11.96 1.69
CA ILE A 159 29.13 -11.36 1.03
C ILE A 159 29.62 -10.50 -0.15
N PRO A 160 29.19 -10.76 -1.40
CA PRO A 160 29.50 -9.91 -2.54
C PRO A 160 29.12 -8.45 -2.32
N ALA A 161 29.78 -7.51 -3.00
CA ALA A 161 29.41 -6.10 -2.90
C ALA A 161 27.91 -5.90 -3.23
N ARG A 162 27.25 -4.99 -2.51
CA ARG A 162 25.80 -4.72 -2.56
C ARG A 162 24.87 -5.88 -2.16
N ALA A 163 25.37 -7.06 -1.81
CA ALA A 163 24.54 -8.13 -1.26
C ALA A 163 24.35 -7.98 0.25
N LYS A 164 23.28 -8.56 0.79
CA LYS A 164 23.01 -8.63 2.25
C LYS A 164 22.35 -9.96 2.61
N HIS A 165 22.58 -10.43 3.84
CA HIS A 165 21.82 -11.55 4.39
C HIS A 165 20.43 -11.08 4.83
N CYS A 166 19.38 -11.73 4.34
CA CYS A 166 18.02 -11.51 4.80
C CYS A 166 17.65 -12.59 5.80
N SER A 167 17.51 -12.22 7.08
CA SER A 167 17.14 -13.17 8.16
C SER A 167 15.77 -13.82 7.95
N ARG A 168 14.85 -13.16 7.23
CA ARG A 168 13.52 -13.71 6.93
C ARG A 168 13.56 -14.82 5.88
N CYS A 169 14.45 -14.69 4.90
CA CYS A 169 14.64 -15.72 3.86
C CYS A 169 15.77 -16.70 4.20
N ASP A 170 16.50 -16.44 5.30
CA ASP A 170 17.69 -17.15 5.73
C ASP A 170 18.71 -17.36 4.61
N ASN A 171 18.95 -16.30 3.83
CA ASN A 171 19.80 -16.37 2.65
C ASN A 171 20.42 -15.02 2.31
N CYS A 172 21.62 -15.05 1.73
CA CYS A 172 22.23 -13.86 1.15
C CYS A 172 21.62 -13.55 -0.22
N ILE A 173 21.18 -12.31 -0.41
CA ILE A 173 20.53 -11.86 -1.64
C ILE A 173 21.46 -10.91 -2.39
N PHE A 174 21.70 -11.20 -3.66
CA PHE A 174 22.48 -10.35 -4.56
C PHE A 174 21.75 -9.02 -4.80
N ARG A 175 22.49 -7.90 -4.71
CA ARG A 175 21.96 -6.53 -4.83
C ARG A 175 20.67 -6.36 -4.01
N PHE A 176 20.73 -6.75 -2.74
CA PHE A 176 19.59 -6.75 -1.83
C PHE A 176 19.02 -5.33 -1.68
N ASP A 177 17.73 -5.19 -1.91
CA ASP A 177 16.98 -3.97 -1.64
C ASP A 177 16.23 -4.11 -0.31
N HIS A 178 15.17 -4.93 -0.29
CA HIS A 178 14.39 -5.18 0.91
C HIS A 178 13.69 -6.55 0.87
N HIS A 179 13.15 -6.98 2.01
CA HIS A 179 12.21 -8.10 2.08
C HIS A 179 10.78 -7.56 2.01
N CYS A 180 10.05 -7.92 0.97
CA CYS A 180 8.69 -7.45 0.75
C CYS A 180 7.69 -8.47 1.28
N VAL A 181 6.97 -8.09 2.35
CA VAL A 181 5.94 -8.94 2.97
C VAL A 181 4.79 -9.24 2.01
N TRP A 182 4.45 -8.30 1.11
CA TRP A 182 3.34 -8.42 0.16
C TRP A 182 3.52 -9.51 -0.89
N ILE A 183 4.76 -9.88 -1.20
CA ILE A 183 5.08 -11.00 -2.11
C ILE A 183 5.73 -12.17 -1.38
N ASN A 184 5.85 -12.06 -0.05
CA ASN A 184 6.51 -13.04 0.81
C ASN A 184 7.91 -13.46 0.31
N SER A 185 8.68 -12.51 -0.24
CA SER A 185 9.99 -12.76 -0.84
C SER A 185 10.86 -11.50 -0.81
N CYS A 186 12.15 -11.65 -1.08
CA CYS A 186 13.05 -10.51 -1.22
C CYS A 186 12.87 -9.81 -2.56
N ILE A 187 13.23 -8.53 -2.59
CA ILE A 187 13.55 -7.79 -3.80
C ILE A 187 15.07 -7.66 -3.87
N GLY A 188 15.64 -8.09 -4.98
CA GLY A 188 17.08 -8.11 -5.21
C GLY A 188 17.41 -7.99 -6.69
N GLY A 189 18.67 -8.20 -7.03
CA GLY A 189 19.20 -7.93 -8.37
C GLY A 189 18.49 -8.65 -9.51
N GLN A 190 17.92 -9.85 -9.28
CA GLN A 190 17.29 -10.64 -10.34
C GLN A 190 15.79 -10.36 -10.55
N ASN A 191 15.10 -9.76 -9.58
CA ASN A 191 13.67 -9.45 -9.71
C ASN A 191 13.33 -7.96 -9.53
N HIS A 192 14.32 -7.11 -9.29
CA HIS A 192 14.11 -5.66 -9.12
C HIS A 192 13.41 -5.02 -10.33
N GLY A 193 13.77 -5.40 -11.57
CA GLY A 193 13.09 -4.88 -12.76
C GLY A 193 11.60 -5.23 -12.78
N LEU A 194 11.28 -6.51 -12.53
CA LEU A 194 9.90 -7.00 -12.44
C LEU A 194 9.12 -6.30 -11.31
N PHE A 195 9.76 -6.05 -10.17
CA PHE A 195 9.15 -5.30 -9.07
C PHE A 195 8.76 -3.88 -9.48
N ILE A 196 9.64 -3.17 -10.19
CA ILE A 196 9.35 -1.81 -10.69
C ILE A 196 8.21 -1.85 -11.72
N THR A 197 8.19 -2.82 -12.63
CA THR A 197 7.08 -2.99 -13.59
C THR A 197 5.76 -3.30 -12.88
N PHE A 198 5.78 -4.14 -11.85
CA PHE A 198 4.62 -4.39 -11.00
C PHE A 198 4.10 -3.11 -10.33
N LEU A 199 4.98 -2.31 -9.71
CA LEU A 199 4.59 -1.03 -9.10
C LEU A 199 4.02 -0.05 -10.12
N PHE A 200 4.59 0.01 -11.32
CA PHE A 200 4.08 0.85 -12.40
C PHE A 200 2.67 0.40 -12.85
N SER A 201 2.43 -0.91 -12.99
CA SER A 201 1.09 -1.42 -13.31
C SER A 201 0.06 -1.08 -12.23
N LEU A 202 0.46 -1.12 -10.95
CA LEU A 202 -0.40 -0.71 -9.83
C LEU A 202 -0.71 0.79 -9.89
N PHE A 203 0.28 1.62 -10.21
CA PHE A 203 0.10 3.05 -10.42
C PHE A 203 -0.93 3.33 -11.53
N VAL A 204 -0.77 2.70 -12.70
CA VAL A 204 -1.71 2.83 -13.83
C VAL A 204 -3.13 2.43 -13.42
N MET A 205 -3.27 1.34 -12.68
CA MET A 205 -4.57 0.85 -12.21
C MET A 205 -5.26 1.84 -11.25
N ILE A 206 -4.51 2.44 -10.32
CA ILE A 206 -5.02 3.48 -9.41
C ILE A 206 -5.41 4.75 -10.19
N THR A 207 -4.57 5.19 -11.14
CA THR A 207 -4.87 6.35 -11.98
C THR A 207 -6.13 6.12 -12.82
N ASN A 208 -6.31 4.92 -13.39
CA ASN A 208 -7.51 4.55 -14.13
C ASN A 208 -8.75 4.59 -13.22
N ALA A 209 -8.68 4.02 -12.02
CA ALA A 209 -9.79 4.06 -11.07
C ALA A 209 -10.15 5.51 -10.68
N LEU A 210 -9.16 6.36 -10.42
CA LEU A 210 -9.39 7.78 -10.13
C LEU A 210 -10.07 8.51 -11.29
N TRP A 211 -9.58 8.31 -12.52
CA TRP A 211 -10.16 8.92 -13.71
C TRP A 211 -11.62 8.49 -13.92
N LEU A 212 -11.93 7.21 -13.77
CA LEU A 212 -13.30 6.69 -13.90
C LEU A 212 -14.23 7.28 -12.84
N ASN A 213 -13.77 7.43 -11.59
CA ASN A 213 -14.55 8.08 -10.53
C ASN A 213 -14.85 9.55 -10.87
N CYS A 214 -13.84 10.32 -11.27
CA CYS A 214 -14.05 11.71 -11.70
C CYS A 214 -15.00 11.79 -12.89
N ARG A 215 -14.87 10.89 -13.86
CA ARG A 215 -15.75 10.86 -15.03
C ARG A 215 -17.19 10.54 -14.65
N MET A 216 -17.40 9.57 -13.76
CA MET A 216 -18.72 9.21 -13.26
C MET A 216 -19.39 10.39 -12.55
N LEU A 217 -18.68 11.04 -11.62
CA LEU A 217 -19.19 12.21 -10.89
C LEU A 217 -19.55 13.36 -11.83
N TYR A 218 -18.70 13.62 -12.83
CA TYR A 218 -18.97 14.63 -13.84
C TYR A 218 -20.26 14.31 -14.61
N LEU A 219 -20.38 13.11 -15.18
CA LEU A 219 -21.55 12.71 -15.96
C LEU A 219 -22.83 12.73 -15.11
N PHE A 220 -22.77 12.23 -13.88
CA PHE A 220 -23.88 12.29 -12.94
C PHE A 220 -24.32 13.74 -12.68
N SER A 221 -23.38 14.65 -12.43
CA SER A 221 -23.69 16.06 -12.18
C SER A 221 -24.38 16.77 -13.35
N VAL A 222 -23.99 16.42 -14.58
CA VAL A 222 -24.54 17.01 -15.80
C VAL A 222 -25.90 16.41 -16.12
N HIS A 223 -26.04 15.07 -16.08
CA HIS A 223 -27.29 14.39 -16.45
C HIS A 223 -28.42 14.61 -15.45
N GLU A 224 -28.10 14.70 -14.16
CA GLU A 224 -29.10 15.01 -13.12
C GLU A 224 -29.36 16.52 -12.98
N ASN A 225 -28.80 17.35 -13.88
CA ASN A 225 -28.92 18.81 -13.88
C ASN A 225 -28.65 19.44 -12.50
N LEU A 226 -27.67 18.89 -11.76
CA LEU A 226 -27.41 19.30 -10.38
C LEU A 226 -26.89 20.74 -10.32
N TRP A 227 -26.23 21.21 -11.37
CA TRP A 227 -25.74 22.58 -11.48
C TRP A 227 -26.87 23.62 -11.63
N GLN A 228 -28.05 23.19 -12.08
CA GLN A 228 -29.24 24.03 -12.19
C GLN A 228 -30.17 23.88 -10.97
N ALA A 229 -29.85 22.96 -10.06
CA ALA A 229 -30.63 22.74 -8.84
C ALA A 229 -30.42 23.88 -7.83
N HIS A 230 -31.41 24.05 -6.96
CA HIS A 230 -31.37 24.99 -5.83
C HIS A 230 -31.59 24.20 -4.54
N TYR A 231 -30.96 24.62 -3.45
CA TYR A 231 -31.19 24.05 -2.12
C TYR A 231 -31.83 25.09 -1.20
N LEU A 232 -32.53 24.60 -0.17
CA LEU A 232 -33.10 25.43 0.88
C LEU A 232 -32.19 25.39 2.10
N ASP A 233 -31.88 26.56 2.65
CA ASP A 233 -31.17 26.66 3.93
C ASP A 233 -32.13 26.47 5.13
N GLU A 234 -31.59 26.51 6.35
CA GLU A 234 -32.37 26.39 7.59
C GLU A 234 -33.43 27.48 7.77
N TYR A 235 -33.35 28.56 6.98
CA TYR A 235 -34.29 29.68 6.98
C TYR A 235 -35.23 29.66 5.76
N ASN A 236 -35.30 28.55 5.01
CA ASN A 236 -36.07 28.38 3.78
C ASN A 236 -35.72 29.37 2.64
N GLN A 237 -34.48 29.89 2.61
CA GLN A 237 -34.01 30.68 1.48
C GLN A 237 -33.45 29.77 0.39
N MET A 238 -33.79 30.05 -0.86
CA MET A 238 -33.27 29.33 -2.02
C MET A 238 -31.88 29.84 -2.39
N HIS A 239 -30.92 28.93 -2.46
CA HIS A 239 -29.56 29.20 -2.90
C HIS A 239 -29.22 28.33 -4.13
N PRO A 240 -28.50 28.86 -5.12
CA PRO A 240 -28.06 28.08 -6.27
C PRO A 240 -27.01 27.04 -5.83
N MET A 241 -26.92 25.94 -6.57
CA MET A 241 -25.91 24.93 -6.31
C MET A 241 -24.50 25.49 -6.57
N ASP A 242 -23.66 25.51 -5.53
CA ASP A 242 -22.23 25.79 -5.66
C ASP A 242 -21.39 24.51 -5.57
N TRP A 243 -20.08 24.61 -5.78
CA TRP A 243 -19.19 23.44 -5.76
C TRP A 243 -19.18 22.71 -4.41
N LEU A 244 -19.26 23.46 -3.32
CA LEU A 244 -19.19 22.90 -1.97
C LEU A 244 -20.45 22.08 -1.69
N THR A 245 -21.61 22.67 -1.96
CA THR A 245 -22.91 22.02 -1.80
C THR A 245 -23.08 20.85 -2.77
N LEU A 246 -22.64 20.99 -4.03
CA LEU A 246 -22.67 19.89 -5.00
C LEU A 246 -21.88 18.69 -4.49
N SER A 247 -20.67 18.91 -3.96
CA SER A 247 -19.83 17.83 -3.41
C SER A 247 -20.50 17.12 -2.22
N GLN A 248 -21.24 17.86 -1.40
CA GLN A 248 -22.02 17.34 -0.27
C GLN A 248 -23.32 16.64 -0.71
N CYS A 249 -23.94 17.08 -1.81
CA CYS A 249 -25.14 16.46 -2.37
C CYS A 249 -24.81 15.15 -3.09
N THR A 250 -23.77 15.11 -3.92
CA THR A 250 -23.33 13.87 -4.60
C THR A 250 -22.96 12.76 -3.60
N TYR A 251 -22.57 13.13 -2.37
CA TYR A 251 -22.32 12.22 -1.26
C TYR A 251 -23.58 11.55 -0.69
N ARG A 252 -24.77 12.18 -0.82
CA ARG A 252 -26.03 11.62 -0.29
C ARG A 252 -26.77 10.73 -1.28
N PHE A 253 -26.44 10.81 -2.57
CA PHE A 253 -27.12 10.06 -3.64
C PHE A 253 -26.37 8.80 -4.10
N LEU A 254 -25.10 8.64 -3.70
CA LEU A 254 -24.27 7.45 -3.92
C LEU A 254 -24.13 6.66 -2.60
#